data_AF-A0A1E5T0L4-F1
#
_entry.id   AF-A0A1E5T0L4-F1
#
_cell.length_a   1.000
_cell.length_b   1.000
_cell.length_c   1.000
_cell.angle_alpha   90.00
_cell.angle_beta   90.00
_cell.angle_gamma   90.00
#
_symmetry.space_group_name_H-M   'P 1'
#
loop_
_entity.id
_entity.type
_entity.pdbx_description
1 polymer ?
#
loop_
_entity_poly.entity_id
_entity_poly.type
_entity_poly.pdbx_seq_one_letter_code
_entity_poly.pdbx_strand_id
1 'polypeptide(L)'
;MKFTTSTFLLFLFAFSVSAQDTIITMKGDTLNGSFSLAKSNGNEFVNFTSNQGKKERFRLFDVKQIKTADGEILEPIRVDKRYTFGKVMAKGYLSLHSYRSENSNVTFNQQILTNYDGSSLAVPGAFGFKKAVSRFLEACPAVSEKVNDKTLGRDDLDQIITEYNNCIGALANKNKSNTSETTKNKAATSPTLASQKSDFETLLKYSDVIENKEDVSDMLNDLVQKLSTGQAIPNYLRKIMTEAVSKDAKLSALLKKILE
;
A
#
# COMPACT_ATOMS: atom_id res chain seq x y z
N MET A 1 -68.50 11.29 29.23
CA MET A 1 -67.03 11.48 29.31
C MET A 1 -66.43 10.80 28.09
N LYS A 2 -65.96 11.56 27.09
CA LYS A 2 -65.36 11.02 25.86
C LYS A 2 -63.86 11.27 25.91
N PHE A 3 -63.06 10.20 25.95
CA PHE A 3 -61.61 10.26 25.86
C PHE A 3 -61.22 10.34 24.39
N THR A 4 -60.68 11.48 23.96
CA THR A 4 -60.03 11.65 22.66
C THR A 4 -58.56 11.26 22.79
N THR A 5 -58.22 10.07 22.29
CA THR A 5 -56.84 9.62 22.11
C THR A 5 -56.24 10.33 20.89
N SER A 6 -55.37 11.30 21.14
CA SER A 6 -54.58 11.98 20.11
C SER A 6 -53.37 11.11 19.77
N THR A 7 -53.39 10.46 18.60
CA THR A 7 -52.27 9.67 18.08
C THR A 7 -51.24 10.60 17.45
N PHE A 8 -50.17 10.90 18.18
CA PHE A 8 -49.03 11.68 17.69
C PHE A 8 -48.19 10.82 16.73
N LEU A 9 -48.33 11.04 15.43
CA LEU A 9 -47.59 10.34 14.38
C LEU A 9 -46.15 10.86 14.34
N LEU A 10 -45.21 10.09 14.91
CA LEU A 10 -43.78 10.40 14.92
C LEU A 10 -43.21 10.16 13.50
N PHE A 11 -43.08 11.24 12.71
CA PHE A 11 -42.42 11.22 11.40
C PHE A 11 -40.90 11.04 11.62
N LEU A 12 -40.43 9.79 11.62
CA LEU A 12 -39.01 9.46 11.54
C LEU A 12 -38.48 9.90 10.17
N PHE A 13 -37.91 11.11 10.11
CA PHE A 13 -37.05 11.53 9.00
C PHE A 13 -35.79 10.66 9.03
N ALA A 14 -35.81 9.57 8.26
CA ALA A 14 -34.59 8.87 7.90
C ALA A 14 -33.77 9.82 7.00
N PHE A 15 -32.79 10.51 7.58
CA PHE A 15 -31.77 11.19 6.80
C PHE A 15 -31.01 10.13 6.02
N SER A 16 -31.36 9.96 4.74
CA SER A 16 -30.57 9.18 3.79
C SER A 16 -29.25 9.94 3.60
N VAL A 17 -28.24 9.60 4.41
CA VAL A 17 -26.85 9.97 4.13
C VAL A 17 -26.51 9.28 2.82
N SER A 18 -26.63 10.03 1.72
CA SER A 18 -26.17 9.57 0.42
C SER A 18 -24.65 9.51 0.50
N ALA A 19 -24.09 8.31 0.34
CA ALA A 19 -22.65 8.15 0.24
C ALA A 19 -22.13 9.04 -0.90
N GLN A 20 -21.03 9.75 -0.66
CA GLN A 20 -20.40 10.65 -1.62
C GLN A 20 -19.04 10.10 -2.00
N ASP A 21 -18.54 10.47 -3.18
CA ASP A 21 -17.17 10.16 -3.53
C ASP A 21 -16.20 10.99 -2.69
N THR A 22 -15.10 10.37 -2.33
CA THR A 22 -14.04 10.97 -1.52
C THR A 22 -12.70 10.80 -2.21
N ILE A 23 -11.97 11.90 -2.38
CA ILE A 23 -10.56 11.89 -2.79
C ILE A 23 -9.70 12.11 -1.55
N ILE A 24 -8.74 11.24 -1.32
CA ILE A 24 -7.67 11.43 -0.34
C ILE A 24 -6.42 11.84 -1.10
N THR A 25 -5.88 13.02 -0.81
CA THR A 25 -4.68 13.54 -1.47
C THR A 25 -3.41 12.91 -0.89
N MET A 26 -2.28 13.04 -1.58
CA MET A 26 -0.98 12.63 -1.04
C MET A 26 -0.58 13.39 0.24
N LYS A 27 -1.13 14.60 0.44
CA LYS A 27 -0.94 15.40 1.67
C LYS A 27 -1.80 14.92 2.84
N GLY A 28 -2.75 14.02 2.59
CA GLY A 28 -3.69 13.51 3.59
C GLY A 28 -5.00 14.29 3.68
N ASP A 29 -5.21 15.30 2.82
CA ASP A 29 -6.49 16.01 2.75
C ASP A 29 -7.58 15.06 2.26
N THR A 30 -8.78 15.20 2.82
CA THR A 30 -9.96 14.43 2.43
C THR A 30 -10.98 15.36 1.79
N LEU A 31 -11.26 15.15 0.51
CA LEU A 31 -12.15 16.00 -0.29
C LEU A 31 -13.40 15.21 -0.68
N ASN A 32 -14.57 15.73 -0.31
CA ASN A 32 -15.86 15.12 -0.64
C ASN A 32 -16.54 15.85 -1.80
N GLY A 33 -17.03 15.10 -2.78
CA GLY A 33 -17.66 15.66 -3.97
C GLY A 33 -17.93 14.60 -5.03
N SER A 34 -17.89 15.02 -6.29
CA SER A 34 -17.96 14.12 -7.45
C SER A 34 -16.65 14.17 -8.21
N PHE A 35 -16.30 13.07 -8.88
CA PHE A 35 -15.10 13.03 -9.71
C PHE A 35 -15.34 12.34 -11.05
N SER A 36 -14.44 12.60 -11.99
CA SER A 36 -14.31 11.82 -13.23
C SER A 36 -12.84 11.60 -13.54
N LEU A 37 -12.53 10.42 -14.08
CA LEU A 37 -11.18 10.08 -14.52
C LEU A 37 -10.99 10.48 -15.98
N ALA A 38 -10.01 11.34 -16.25
CA ALA A 38 -9.64 11.75 -17.60
C ALA A 38 -8.27 11.19 -18.00
N LYS A 39 -8.10 10.90 -19.29
CA LYS A 39 -6.79 10.60 -19.90
C LYS A 39 -6.40 11.73 -20.84
N SER A 40 -5.13 12.16 -20.81
CA SER A 40 -4.57 13.09 -21.78
C SER A 40 -3.07 12.84 -21.96
N ASN A 41 -2.62 12.66 -23.21
CA ASN A 41 -1.23 12.39 -23.57
C ASN A 41 -0.60 11.23 -22.76
N GLY A 42 -1.36 10.14 -22.57
CA GLY A 42 -0.91 8.97 -21.81
C GLY A 42 -0.92 9.13 -20.29
N ASN A 43 -1.27 10.31 -19.76
CA ASN A 43 -1.39 10.57 -18.33
C ASN A 43 -2.85 10.50 -17.87
N GLU A 44 -3.08 10.00 -16.66
CA GLU A 44 -4.38 10.01 -16.01
C GLU A 44 -4.53 11.18 -15.02
N PHE A 45 -5.74 11.73 -14.95
CA PHE A 45 -6.10 12.86 -14.09
C PHE A 45 -7.45 12.60 -13.45
N VAL A 46 -7.68 13.26 -12.32
CA VAL A 46 -8.99 13.31 -11.66
C VAL A 46 -9.54 14.72 -11.77
N ASN A 47 -10.65 14.88 -12.50
CA ASN A 47 -11.41 16.12 -12.46
C ASN A 47 -12.40 16.01 -11.30
N PHE A 48 -12.23 16.86 -10.30
CA PHE A 48 -13.02 16.87 -9.08
C PHE A 48 -13.93 18.10 -9.04
N THR A 49 -15.16 17.92 -8.56
CA THR A 49 -16.09 19.00 -8.24
C THR A 49 -16.54 18.84 -6.80
N SER A 50 -16.20 19.80 -5.94
CA SER A 50 -16.62 19.80 -4.54
C SER A 50 -18.12 19.99 -4.40
N ASN A 51 -18.66 19.70 -3.21
CA ASN A 51 -20.06 19.98 -2.88
C ASN A 51 -20.45 21.47 -2.98
N GLN A 52 -19.47 22.37 -2.97
CA GLN A 52 -19.66 23.81 -3.16
C GLN A 52 -19.54 24.24 -4.63
N GLY A 53 -19.38 23.29 -5.56
CA GLY A 53 -19.22 23.55 -6.99
C GLY A 53 -17.81 23.96 -7.43
N LYS A 54 -16.83 23.99 -6.51
CA LYS A 54 -15.43 24.30 -6.84
C LYS A 54 -14.84 23.15 -7.67
N LYS A 55 -14.29 23.48 -8.83
CA LYS A 55 -13.66 22.51 -9.74
C LYS A 55 -12.15 22.52 -9.59
N GLU A 56 -11.57 21.35 -9.46
CA GLU A 56 -10.12 21.14 -9.35
C GLU A 56 -9.70 19.95 -10.22
N ARG A 57 -8.44 19.95 -10.66
CA ARG A 57 -7.87 18.84 -11.43
C ARG A 57 -6.61 18.35 -10.75
N PHE A 58 -6.62 17.07 -10.39
CA PHE A 58 -5.49 16.39 -9.76
C PHE A 58 -4.76 15.53 -10.78
N ARG A 59 -3.42 15.52 -10.71
CA ARG A 59 -2.62 14.50 -11.38
C ARG A 59 -2.69 13.21 -10.58
N LEU A 60 -2.37 12.10 -11.22
CA LEU A 60 -2.32 10.78 -10.57
C LEU A 60 -1.48 10.80 -9.27
N PHE A 61 -0.31 11.44 -9.28
CA PHE A 61 0.57 11.54 -8.10
C PHE A 61 0.12 12.57 -7.05
N ASP A 62 -0.94 13.34 -7.31
CA ASP A 62 -1.51 14.23 -6.29
C ASP A 62 -2.55 13.45 -5.42
N VAL A 63 -2.99 12.27 -5.89
CA VAL A 63 -4.04 11.45 -5.29
C VAL A 63 -3.43 10.23 -4.62
N LYS A 64 -3.77 10.01 -3.35
CA LYS A 64 -3.42 8.78 -2.63
C LYS A 64 -4.43 7.68 -2.89
N GLN A 65 -5.71 8.02 -2.85
CA GLN A 65 -6.81 7.07 -2.96
C GLN A 65 -8.09 7.82 -3.33
N ILE A 66 -8.98 7.18 -4.08
CA ILE A 66 -10.36 7.61 -4.28
C ILE A 66 -11.26 6.52 -3.71
N LYS A 67 -12.28 6.91 -2.95
CA LYS A 67 -13.36 6.04 -2.51
C LYS A 67 -14.63 6.50 -3.20
N THR A 68 -15.27 5.61 -3.93
CA THR A 68 -16.52 5.93 -4.59
C THR A 68 -17.70 5.79 -3.62
N ALA A 69 -18.83 6.41 -3.94
CA ALA A 69 -20.05 6.31 -3.15
C ALA A 69 -20.55 4.85 -2.96
N ASP A 70 -20.27 3.97 -3.92
CA ASP A 70 -20.57 2.53 -3.87
C ASP A 70 -19.51 1.71 -3.11
N GLY A 71 -18.50 2.37 -2.53
CA GLY A 71 -17.49 1.74 -1.67
C GLY A 71 -16.32 1.12 -2.43
N GLU A 72 -16.24 1.32 -3.75
CA GLU A 72 -15.07 0.94 -4.52
C GLU A 72 -13.88 1.83 -4.16
N ILE A 73 -12.69 1.27 -4.30
CA ILE A 73 -11.44 1.95 -4.02
C ILE A 73 -10.63 2.02 -5.30
N LEU A 74 -10.20 3.23 -5.66
CA LEU A 74 -9.22 3.46 -6.72
C LEU A 74 -7.92 3.97 -6.11
N GLU A 75 -6.78 3.46 -6.57
CA GLU A 75 -5.47 3.96 -6.15
C GLU A 75 -4.49 4.02 -7.34
N PRO A 76 -3.49 4.90 -7.30
CA PRO A 76 -2.39 4.88 -8.23
C PRO A 76 -1.66 3.52 -8.21
N ILE A 77 -1.47 2.93 -9.38
CA ILE A 77 -0.69 1.71 -9.55
C ILE A 77 0.33 1.89 -10.68
N ARG A 78 1.39 1.09 -10.63
CA ARG A 78 2.38 0.99 -11.71
C ARG A 78 2.06 -0.22 -12.57
N VAL A 79 1.91 0.00 -13.87
CA VAL A 79 1.78 -1.04 -14.89
C VAL A 79 2.94 -0.86 -15.86
N ASP A 80 3.86 -1.83 -15.88
CA ASP A 80 5.13 -1.75 -16.61
C ASP A 80 5.93 -0.47 -16.28
N LYS A 81 6.02 0.46 -17.23
CA LYS A 81 6.75 1.73 -17.12
C LYS A 81 5.84 2.94 -16.91
N ARG A 82 4.55 2.71 -16.67
CA ARG A 82 3.53 3.77 -16.62
C ARG A 82 2.71 3.67 -15.34
N TYR A 83 2.11 4.79 -14.96
CA TYR A 83 1.22 4.87 -13.82
C TYR A 83 -0.21 5.10 -14.30
N THR A 84 -1.16 4.42 -13.67
CA THR A 84 -2.60 4.52 -13.96
C THR A 84 -3.40 4.38 -12.66
N PHE A 85 -4.67 4.77 -12.65
CA PHE A 85 -5.56 4.35 -11.58
C PHE A 85 -5.94 2.88 -11.74
N GLY A 86 -5.91 2.16 -10.63
CA GLY A 86 -6.40 0.79 -10.51
C GLY A 86 -7.51 0.71 -9.48
N LYS A 87 -8.60 0.02 -9.82
CA LYS A 87 -9.64 -0.37 -8.88
C LYS A 87 -9.15 -1.54 -8.04
N VAL A 88 -9.13 -1.38 -6.73
CA VAL A 88 -8.71 -2.41 -5.78
C VAL A 88 -9.79 -3.48 -5.71
N MET A 89 -9.46 -4.70 -6.11
CA MET A 89 -10.33 -5.88 -6.02
C MET A 89 -10.02 -6.67 -4.74
N ALA A 90 -8.74 -6.79 -4.39
CA ALA A 90 -8.27 -7.37 -3.15
C ALA A 90 -6.98 -6.67 -2.70
N LYS A 91 -6.77 -6.52 -1.39
CA LYS A 91 -5.63 -5.79 -0.82
C LYS A 91 -4.90 -6.63 0.23
N GLY A 92 -3.57 -6.63 0.19
CA GLY A 92 -2.73 -7.39 1.12
C GLY A 92 -1.24 -7.33 0.75
N TYR A 93 -0.46 -8.30 1.22
CA TYR A 93 0.94 -8.50 0.78
C TYR A 93 1.03 -8.72 -0.74
N LEU A 94 0.02 -9.38 -1.29
CA LEU A 94 -0.34 -9.40 -2.69
C LEU A 94 -1.71 -8.75 -2.83
N SER A 95 -1.79 -7.77 -3.71
CA SER A 95 -3.01 -7.05 -4.05
C SER A 95 -3.39 -7.32 -5.50
N LEU A 96 -4.68 -7.32 -5.78
CA LEU A 96 -5.23 -7.40 -7.14
C LEU A 96 -5.94 -6.11 -7.46
N HIS A 97 -5.57 -5.54 -8.60
CA HIS A 97 -6.23 -4.37 -9.15
C HIS A 97 -6.80 -4.70 -10.52
N SER A 98 -7.97 -4.15 -10.79
CA SER A 98 -8.44 -3.97 -12.16
C SER A 98 -7.99 -2.60 -12.65
N TYR A 99 -7.65 -2.44 -13.93
CA TYR A 99 -7.21 -1.18 -14.52
C TYR A 99 -7.69 -1.04 -15.96
N ARG A 100 -7.66 0.20 -16.47
CA ARG A 100 -8.04 0.50 -17.85
C ARG A 100 -6.88 0.25 -18.78
N SER A 101 -7.09 -0.52 -19.84
CA SER A 101 -6.10 -0.63 -20.93
C SER A 101 -5.76 0.75 -21.50
N GLU A 102 -4.57 0.92 -22.06
CA GLU A 102 -4.12 2.19 -22.66
C GLU A 102 -5.17 2.79 -23.63
N ASN A 103 -5.72 1.94 -24.50
CA ASN A 103 -6.67 2.32 -25.55
C ASN A 103 -8.14 2.42 -25.09
N SER A 104 -8.45 2.16 -23.82
CA SER A 104 -9.82 2.24 -23.29
C SER A 104 -9.94 3.32 -22.23
N ASN A 105 -10.97 4.14 -22.37
CA ASN A 105 -11.36 5.12 -21.35
C ASN A 105 -12.48 4.62 -20.44
N VAL A 106 -13.13 3.51 -20.80
CA VAL A 106 -14.49 3.18 -20.31
C VAL A 106 -14.46 2.14 -19.20
N THR A 107 -13.61 1.12 -19.27
CA THR A 107 -13.74 -0.07 -18.40
C THR A 107 -12.44 -0.48 -17.74
N PHE A 108 -12.50 -0.72 -16.43
CA PHE A 108 -11.48 -1.41 -15.65
C PHE A 108 -11.58 -2.93 -15.93
N ASN A 109 -10.89 -3.41 -16.95
CA ASN A 109 -11.01 -4.80 -17.44
C ASN A 109 -9.69 -5.56 -17.53
N GLN A 110 -8.56 -4.88 -17.35
CA GLN A 110 -7.25 -5.53 -17.24
C GLN A 110 -6.93 -5.78 -15.78
N GLN A 111 -6.29 -6.89 -15.47
CA GLN A 111 -5.95 -7.25 -14.09
C GLN A 111 -4.43 -7.23 -13.89
N ILE A 112 -4.01 -6.81 -12.70
CA ILE A 112 -2.61 -6.80 -12.30
C ILE A 112 -2.47 -7.22 -10.84
N LEU A 113 -1.50 -8.08 -10.59
CA LEU A 113 -1.06 -8.45 -9.26
C LEU A 113 0.07 -7.51 -8.85
N THR A 114 0.00 -7.00 -7.62
CA THR A 114 1.03 -6.12 -7.05
C THR A 114 1.45 -6.63 -5.69
N ASN A 115 2.74 -6.93 -5.53
CA ASN A 115 3.33 -7.27 -4.24
C ASN A 115 3.56 -6.01 -3.39
N TYR A 116 3.73 -6.20 -2.09
CA TYR A 116 4.02 -5.12 -1.14
C TYR A 116 5.36 -4.41 -1.42
N ASP A 117 6.29 -5.07 -2.10
CA ASP A 117 7.57 -4.51 -2.55
C ASP A 117 7.45 -3.63 -3.80
N GLY A 118 6.23 -3.48 -4.35
CA GLY A 118 5.94 -2.71 -5.55
C GLY A 118 6.22 -3.45 -6.86
N SER A 119 6.72 -4.69 -6.81
CA SER A 119 6.78 -5.54 -7.99
C SER A 119 5.36 -5.89 -8.46
N SER A 120 5.17 -5.96 -9.77
CA SER A 120 3.85 -6.18 -10.35
C SER A 120 3.89 -7.10 -11.55
N LEU A 121 2.79 -7.81 -11.76
CA LEU A 121 2.58 -8.74 -12.87
C LEU A 121 1.19 -8.53 -13.45
N ALA A 122 1.12 -8.04 -14.69
CA ALA A 122 -0.13 -8.07 -15.44
C ALA A 122 -0.61 -9.52 -15.56
N VAL A 123 -1.87 -9.78 -15.18
CA VAL A 123 -2.41 -11.14 -15.16
C VAL A 123 -2.50 -11.67 -16.59
N PRO A 124 -1.75 -12.73 -16.94
CA PRO A 124 -1.72 -13.21 -18.32
C PRO A 124 -3.05 -13.81 -18.79
N GLY A 125 -3.15 -13.98 -20.10
CA GLY A 125 -4.14 -14.86 -20.71
C GLY A 125 -3.98 -16.32 -20.26
N ALA A 126 -4.91 -17.18 -20.70
CA ALA A 126 -4.83 -18.62 -20.47
C ALA A 126 -3.47 -19.21 -20.87
N PHE A 127 -2.90 -18.69 -21.95
CA PHE A 127 -1.53 -18.98 -22.37
C PHE A 127 -0.53 -18.15 -21.55
N GLY A 128 0.18 -18.80 -20.63
CA GLY A 128 1.26 -18.19 -19.85
C GLY A 128 0.93 -17.91 -18.39
N PHE A 129 -0.35 -17.94 -17.99
CA PHE A 129 -0.79 -17.74 -16.60
C PHE A 129 0.02 -18.60 -15.61
N LYS A 130 -0.03 -19.92 -15.80
CA LYS A 130 0.67 -20.91 -14.96
C LYS A 130 2.11 -20.50 -14.68
N LYS A 131 2.90 -20.32 -15.75
CA LYS A 131 4.35 -20.08 -15.66
C LYS A 131 4.69 -18.72 -15.05
N ALA A 132 3.97 -17.67 -15.45
CA ALA A 132 4.28 -16.32 -14.99
C ALA A 132 3.82 -16.10 -13.55
N VAL A 133 2.60 -16.54 -13.22
CA VAL A 133 2.04 -16.37 -11.88
C VAL A 133 2.73 -17.28 -10.88
N SER A 134 3.01 -18.56 -11.19
CA SER A 134 3.76 -19.43 -10.26
C SER A 134 5.13 -18.82 -9.91
N ARG A 135 5.85 -18.32 -10.92
CA ARG A 135 7.14 -17.63 -10.73
C ARG A 135 6.99 -16.37 -9.88
N PHE A 136 5.95 -15.59 -10.11
CA PHE A 136 5.70 -14.36 -9.36
C PHE A 136 5.35 -14.63 -7.89
N LEU A 137 4.86 -15.84 -7.58
CA LEU A 137 4.49 -16.27 -6.22
C LEU A 137 5.57 -17.13 -5.53
N GLU A 138 6.81 -17.15 -6.04
CA GLU A 138 7.91 -17.99 -5.51
C GLU A 138 8.20 -17.79 -4.01
N ALA A 139 7.87 -16.61 -3.46
CA ALA A 139 7.99 -16.35 -2.01
C ALA A 139 7.06 -17.22 -1.15
N CYS A 140 6.03 -17.83 -1.74
CA CYS A 140 5.24 -18.88 -1.11
C CYS A 140 5.19 -20.15 -1.99
N PRO A 141 6.14 -21.08 -1.80
CA PRO A 141 6.28 -22.26 -2.66
C PRO A 141 5.00 -23.11 -2.76
N ALA A 142 4.25 -23.25 -1.67
CA ALA A 142 3.01 -24.03 -1.66
C ALA A 142 1.92 -23.46 -2.60
N VAL A 143 1.78 -22.14 -2.66
CA VAL A 143 0.80 -21.49 -3.55
C VAL A 143 1.32 -21.46 -4.98
N SER A 144 2.62 -21.20 -5.15
CA SER A 144 3.31 -21.28 -6.44
C SER A 144 3.11 -22.65 -7.10
N GLU A 145 3.24 -23.74 -6.33
CA GLU A 145 3.05 -25.11 -6.81
C GLU A 145 1.60 -25.38 -7.23
N LYS A 146 0.60 -24.97 -6.43
CA LYS A 146 -0.82 -25.10 -6.80
C LYS A 146 -1.19 -24.35 -8.09
N VAL A 147 -0.55 -23.21 -8.36
CA VAL A 147 -0.72 -22.51 -9.65
C VAL A 147 0.02 -23.27 -10.75
N ASN A 148 1.21 -23.79 -10.45
CA ASN A 148 2.02 -24.54 -11.40
C ASN A 148 1.36 -25.89 -11.79
N ASP A 149 0.76 -26.64 -10.88
CA ASP A 149 0.12 -27.92 -11.20
C ASP A 149 -1.30 -27.79 -11.77
N LYS A 150 -1.82 -26.54 -11.84
CA LYS A 150 -3.18 -26.16 -12.27
C LYS A 150 -4.29 -26.48 -11.26
N THR A 151 -3.96 -26.73 -10.00
CA THR A 151 -4.93 -26.77 -8.90
C THR A 151 -5.64 -25.42 -8.74
N LEU A 152 -4.91 -24.32 -8.93
CA LEU A 152 -5.45 -22.96 -8.95
C LEU A 152 -5.23 -22.33 -10.32
N GLY A 153 -6.31 -21.84 -10.92
CA GLY A 153 -6.34 -21.22 -12.23
C GLY A 153 -6.57 -19.71 -12.19
N ARG A 154 -6.80 -19.14 -13.38
CA ARG A 154 -7.10 -17.72 -13.54
C ARG A 154 -8.43 -17.31 -12.92
N ASP A 155 -9.38 -18.22 -12.87
CA ASP A 155 -10.70 -17.94 -12.28
C ASP A 155 -10.64 -17.97 -10.74
N ASP A 156 -9.55 -18.49 -10.17
CA ASP A 156 -9.33 -18.64 -8.73
C ASP A 156 -8.43 -17.52 -8.15
N LEU A 157 -8.37 -16.35 -8.80
CA LEU A 157 -7.50 -15.24 -8.37
C LEU A 157 -7.73 -14.85 -6.90
N ASP A 158 -8.99 -14.75 -6.46
CA ASP A 158 -9.32 -14.41 -5.08
C ASP A 158 -8.77 -15.44 -4.09
N GLN A 159 -8.82 -16.73 -4.46
CA GLN A 159 -8.25 -17.81 -3.66
C GLN A 159 -6.72 -17.74 -3.65
N ILE A 160 -6.08 -17.53 -4.81
CA ILE A 160 -4.62 -17.38 -4.93
C ILE A 160 -4.14 -16.24 -4.02
N ILE A 161 -4.81 -15.09 -4.06
CA ILE A 161 -4.46 -13.92 -3.26
C ILE A 161 -4.62 -14.21 -1.77
N THR A 162 -5.74 -14.84 -1.39
CA THR A 162 -6.02 -15.20 0.00
C THR A 162 -4.97 -16.17 0.55
N GLU A 163 -4.69 -17.27 -0.18
CA GLU A 163 -3.69 -18.25 0.23
C GLU A 163 -2.28 -17.65 0.31
N TYR A 164 -1.90 -16.83 -0.67
CA TYR A 164 -0.60 -16.17 -0.66
C TYR A 164 -0.46 -15.18 0.49
N ASN A 165 -1.47 -14.33 0.72
CA ASN A 165 -1.46 -13.38 1.83
C ASN A 165 -1.39 -14.07 3.20
N ASN A 166 -2.10 -15.19 3.36
CA ASN A 166 -2.02 -16.02 4.55
C ASN A 166 -0.62 -16.63 4.74
N CYS A 167 -0.01 -17.12 3.66
CA CYS A 167 1.34 -17.67 3.67
C CYS A 167 2.39 -16.64 4.09
N ILE A 168 2.41 -15.47 3.44
CA ILE A 168 3.34 -14.39 3.78
C ILE A 168 3.08 -13.86 5.18
N GLY A 169 1.80 -13.69 5.56
CA GLY A 169 1.42 -13.31 6.92
C GLY A 169 1.91 -14.31 7.98
N ALA A 170 1.80 -15.61 7.71
CA ALA A 170 2.31 -16.66 8.59
C ALA A 170 3.83 -16.66 8.66
N LEU A 171 4.55 -16.43 7.55
CA LEU A 171 6.01 -16.30 7.55
C LEU A 171 6.46 -15.07 8.36
N ALA A 172 5.79 -13.94 8.18
CA ALA A 172 6.03 -12.72 8.96
C ALA A 172 5.77 -12.96 10.46
N ASN A 173 4.74 -13.74 10.80
CA ASN A 173 4.41 -14.07 12.19
C ASN A 173 5.31 -15.15 12.79
N LYS A 174 5.80 -16.13 12.00
CA LYS A 174 6.81 -17.11 12.46
C LYS A 174 8.14 -16.43 12.75
N ASN A 175 8.53 -15.45 11.94
CA ASN A 175 9.71 -14.62 12.20
C ASN A 175 9.54 -13.73 13.45
N LYS A 176 8.29 -13.42 13.84
CA LYS A 176 7.98 -12.78 15.14
C LYS A 176 7.87 -13.78 16.30
N SER A 177 7.39 -15.01 16.04
CA SER A 177 7.16 -16.05 17.04
C SER A 177 8.42 -16.83 17.43
N ASN A 178 9.45 -16.84 16.57
CA ASN A 178 10.80 -17.26 16.95
C ASN A 178 11.48 -16.26 17.92
N THR A 179 10.79 -15.19 18.30
CA THR A 179 11.14 -14.28 19.41
C THR A 179 10.21 -14.44 20.62
N SER A 180 9.41 -15.51 20.68
CA SER A 180 8.38 -15.67 21.71
C SER A 180 8.29 -17.09 22.29
N GLU A 181 9.43 -17.68 22.65
CA GLU A 181 9.50 -18.79 23.61
C GLU A 181 10.68 -18.65 24.58
N THR A 182 10.93 -17.44 25.11
CA THR A 182 11.45 -17.32 26.48
C THR A 182 11.18 -15.91 27.00
N THR A 183 10.10 -15.72 27.75
CA THR A 183 10.06 -14.64 28.76
C THR A 183 8.90 -14.82 29.75
N LYS A 184 9.10 -15.74 30.70
CA LYS A 184 9.08 -15.29 32.10
C LYS A 184 10.46 -14.70 32.37
N ASN A 185 10.59 -13.38 32.18
CA ASN A 185 11.38 -12.48 33.02
C ASN A 185 11.57 -11.13 32.34
N LYS A 186 11.05 -10.12 33.02
CA LYS A 186 11.21 -8.69 32.79
C LYS A 186 12.71 -8.32 32.82
N ALA A 187 13.26 -7.90 31.68
CA ALA A 187 14.47 -7.07 31.60
C ALA A 187 14.49 -6.34 30.25
N ALA A 188 14.88 -5.06 30.28
CA ALA A 188 14.88 -4.14 29.15
C ALA A 188 15.52 -4.74 27.89
N THR A 189 14.70 -5.06 26.89
CA THR A 189 15.18 -5.60 25.63
C THR A 189 15.64 -4.45 24.76
N SER A 190 16.92 -4.46 24.40
CA SER A 190 17.49 -3.56 23.39
C SER A 190 16.63 -3.63 22.11
N PRO A 191 16.31 -2.48 21.48
CA PRO A 191 15.52 -2.47 20.25
C PRO A 191 16.21 -3.31 19.16
N THR A 192 15.42 -4.10 18.44
CA THR A 192 15.93 -4.95 17.34
C THR A 192 16.24 -4.09 16.11
N LEU A 193 17.16 -4.54 15.25
CA LEU A 193 17.52 -3.82 14.02
C LEU A 193 16.29 -3.49 13.16
N ALA A 194 15.29 -4.38 13.13
CA ALA A 194 14.03 -4.17 12.41
C ALA A 194 13.18 -3.05 13.04
N SER A 195 13.09 -2.98 14.38
CA SER A 195 12.37 -1.88 15.03
C SER A 195 13.11 -0.56 14.86
N GLN A 196 14.45 -0.57 14.96
CA GLN A 196 15.26 0.63 14.74
C GLN A 196 15.13 1.15 13.30
N LYS A 197 15.06 0.25 12.29
CA LYS A 197 14.78 0.63 10.90
C LYS A 197 13.42 1.32 10.76
N SER A 198 12.37 0.70 11.32
CA SER A 198 11.01 1.26 11.27
C SER A 198 10.92 2.63 11.95
N ASP A 199 11.57 2.78 13.10
CA ASP A 199 11.62 4.04 13.83
C ASP A 199 12.38 5.11 13.02
N PHE A 200 13.46 4.72 12.34
CA PHE A 200 14.25 5.60 11.49
C PHE A 200 13.44 6.08 10.29
N GLU A 201 12.75 5.19 9.56
CA GLU A 201 11.89 5.57 8.43
C GLU A 201 10.76 6.50 8.86
N THR A 202 10.20 6.26 10.04
CA THR A 202 9.16 7.11 10.61
C THR A 202 9.71 8.50 10.92
N LEU A 203 10.86 8.60 11.59
CA LEU A 203 11.50 9.89 11.88
C LEU A 203 11.91 10.62 10.59
N LEU A 204 12.43 9.90 9.60
CA LEU A 204 12.86 10.46 8.31
C LEU A 204 11.69 11.06 7.56
N LYS A 205 10.54 10.36 7.54
CA LYS A 205 9.31 10.83 6.92
C LYS A 205 8.86 12.18 7.50
N TYR A 206 8.90 12.32 8.82
CA TYR A 206 8.43 13.52 9.54
C TYR A 206 9.52 14.57 9.78
N SER A 207 10.75 14.36 9.34
CA SER A 207 11.81 15.36 9.50
C SER A 207 11.62 16.53 8.53
N ASP A 208 11.59 17.76 9.02
CA ASP A 208 11.45 18.96 8.17
C ASP A 208 12.81 19.50 7.68
N VAL A 209 13.91 18.93 8.17
CA VAL A 209 15.29 19.41 7.93
C VAL A 209 16.09 18.54 6.97
N ILE A 210 15.56 17.36 6.61
CA ILE A 210 16.17 16.46 5.64
C ILE A 210 15.44 16.60 4.30
N GLU A 211 16.15 17.13 3.30
CA GLU A 211 15.59 17.41 1.97
C GLU A 211 15.51 16.13 1.11
N ASN A 212 16.58 15.33 1.05
CA ASN A 212 16.67 14.13 0.19
C ASN A 212 16.27 12.85 0.93
N LYS A 213 15.00 12.78 1.38
CA LYS A 213 14.50 11.64 2.18
C LYS A 213 14.54 10.31 1.46
N GLU A 214 14.33 10.28 0.15
CA GLU A 214 14.37 9.04 -0.66
C GLU A 214 15.78 8.45 -0.68
N ASP A 215 16.80 9.25 -1.01
CA ASP A 215 18.20 8.81 -1.00
C ASP A 215 18.62 8.29 0.38
N VAL A 216 18.19 8.96 1.45
CA VAL A 216 18.48 8.53 2.84
C VAL A 216 17.78 7.21 3.18
N SER A 217 16.57 7.00 2.68
CA SER A 217 15.83 5.73 2.85
C SER A 217 16.50 4.59 2.09
N ASP A 218 16.98 4.83 0.87
CA ASP A 218 17.66 3.82 0.07
C ASP A 218 19.01 3.43 0.68
N MET A 219 19.78 4.42 1.15
CA MET A 219 21.03 4.18 1.87
C MET A 219 20.79 3.44 3.20
N LEU A 220 19.69 3.71 3.91
CA LEU A 220 19.29 2.95 5.09
C LEU A 220 18.99 1.48 4.74
N ASN A 221 18.29 1.23 3.63
CA ASN A 221 17.96 -0.12 3.18
C ASN A 221 19.23 -0.93 2.88
N ASP A 222 20.20 -0.34 2.15
CA ASP A 222 21.50 -0.98 1.89
C ASP A 222 22.28 -1.24 3.19
N LEU A 223 22.29 -0.27 4.10
CA LEU A 223 22.95 -0.41 5.41
C LEU A 223 22.33 -1.53 6.26
N VAL A 224 21.00 -1.61 6.36
CA VAL A 224 20.31 -2.66 7.12
C VAL A 224 20.48 -4.03 6.44
N GLN A 225 20.48 -4.08 5.10
CA GLN A 225 20.77 -5.32 4.39
C GLN A 225 22.18 -5.83 4.70
N LYS A 226 23.18 -4.94 4.74
CA LYS A 226 24.56 -5.31 5.12
C LYS A 226 24.66 -5.79 6.56
N LEU A 227 24.03 -5.09 7.50
CA LEU A 227 23.99 -5.51 8.91
C LEU A 227 23.30 -6.86 9.10
N SER A 228 22.14 -7.06 8.46
CA SER A 228 21.37 -8.30 8.60
C SER A 228 22.05 -9.51 7.95
N THR A 229 22.93 -9.28 6.98
CA THR A 229 23.74 -10.33 6.33
C THR A 229 25.14 -10.47 6.91
N GLY A 230 25.48 -9.72 7.98
CA GLY A 230 26.80 -9.75 8.61
C GLY A 230 27.94 -9.19 7.73
N GLN A 231 27.61 -8.43 6.68
CA GLN A 231 28.59 -7.78 5.82
C GLN A 231 29.19 -6.56 6.50
N ALA A 232 30.50 -6.33 6.29
CA ALA A 232 31.16 -5.13 6.76
C ALA A 232 30.57 -3.88 6.08
N ILE A 233 30.18 -2.88 6.87
CA ILE A 233 29.72 -1.58 6.36
C ILE A 233 30.94 -0.78 5.90
N PRO A 234 31.03 -0.38 4.61
CA PRO A 234 32.11 0.47 4.14
C PRO A 234 32.13 1.83 4.86
N ASN A 235 33.31 2.35 5.18
CA ASN A 235 33.46 3.63 5.87
C ASN A 235 32.80 4.81 5.12
N TYR A 236 32.78 4.78 3.78
CA TYR A 236 32.12 5.81 2.98
C TYR A 236 30.62 5.86 3.25
N LEU A 237 29.95 4.70 3.34
CA LEU A 237 28.50 4.61 3.57
C LEU A 237 28.17 5.12 4.97
N ARG A 238 28.99 4.74 5.96
CA ARG A 238 28.87 5.22 7.35
C ARG A 238 28.99 6.74 7.44
N LYS A 239 29.94 7.32 6.71
CA LYS A 239 30.17 8.77 6.65
C LYS A 239 29.03 9.52 5.97
N ILE A 240 28.65 9.09 4.76
CA ILE A 240 27.58 9.74 3.97
C ILE A 240 26.25 9.70 4.72
N MET A 241 25.90 8.55 5.33
CA MET A 241 24.68 8.44 6.13
C MET A 241 24.70 9.36 7.36
N THR A 242 25.83 9.45 8.06
CA THR A 242 25.97 10.33 9.21
C THR A 242 25.84 11.81 8.82
N GLU A 243 26.43 12.19 7.69
CA GLU A 243 26.31 13.55 7.15
C GLU A 243 24.87 13.85 6.73
N ALA A 244 24.20 12.91 6.06
CA ALA A 244 22.86 13.08 5.53
C ALA A 244 21.80 13.32 6.61
N VAL A 245 21.97 12.74 7.80
CA VAL A 245 21.04 12.96 8.93
C VAL A 245 21.56 13.93 9.98
N SER A 246 22.74 14.53 9.78
CA SER A 246 23.43 15.35 10.79
C SER A 246 22.61 16.54 11.31
N LYS A 247 21.69 17.06 10.49
CA LYS A 247 20.80 18.18 10.84
C LYS A 247 19.62 17.76 11.73
N ASP A 248 19.34 16.47 11.85
CA ASP A 248 18.27 15.92 12.68
C ASP A 248 18.88 15.11 13.84
N ALA A 249 18.82 15.67 15.04
CA ALA A 249 19.43 15.07 16.23
C ALA A 249 18.82 13.69 16.58
N LYS A 250 17.54 13.47 16.30
CA LYS A 250 16.86 12.20 16.61
C LYS A 250 17.27 11.11 15.63
N LEU A 251 17.30 11.43 14.33
CA LEU A 251 17.80 10.52 13.30
C LEU A 251 19.28 10.21 13.49
N SER A 252 20.09 11.22 13.83
CA SER A 252 21.52 11.04 14.13
C SER A 252 21.75 10.10 15.32
N ALA A 253 20.97 10.24 16.38
CA ALA A 253 21.07 9.37 17.56
C ALA A 253 20.63 7.93 17.23
N LEU A 254 19.58 7.77 16.42
CA LEU A 254 19.09 6.45 16.04
C LEU A 254 20.04 5.75 15.06
N LEU A 255 20.62 6.48 14.10
CA LEU A 255 21.64 5.95 13.19
C LEU A 255 22.83 5.37 13.95
N LYS A 256 23.31 6.07 14.98
CA LYS A 256 24.41 5.58 15.83
C LYS A 256 24.06 4.25 16.48
N LYS A 257 22.84 4.12 17.03
CA LYS A 257 22.35 2.87 17.63
C LYS A 257 22.19 1.71 16.65
N ILE A 258 21.94 2.00 15.37
CA ILE A 258 21.87 1.01 14.29
C ILE A 258 23.28 0.53 13.90
N LEU A 259 24.27 1.42 14.03
CA LEU A 259 25.64 1.23 13.59
C LEU A 259 26.58 0.62 14.65
N GLU A 260 26.11 0.55 15.90
CA GLU A 260 26.73 -0.11 17.06
C GLU A 260 26.41 -1.62 17.07
#